data_AF-A0A2V8PDY6-F1
#
_entry.id   AF-A0A2V8PDY6-F1
#
_cell.length_a   1.000
_cell.length_b   1.000
_cell.length_c   1.000
_cell.angle_alpha   90.00
_cell.angle_beta   90.00
_cell.angle_gamma   90.00
#
_symmetry.space_group_name_H-M   'P 1'
#
loop_
_entity.id
_entity.type
_entity.pdbx_description
1 polymer ?
#
loop_
_entity_poly.entity_id
_entity_poly.type
_entity_poly.pdbx_seq_one_letter_code
_entity_poly.pdbx_strand_id
1 'polypeptide(L)'
;MTPALAPPSFPQARQGQLKARLGGIHWIVISGTLAIIIVGFVTLLGYIALRVSSKPTAQPLSVPPTNSNVATNTNRNTESPEWLEGVWEGRGYQSDTKTNWIVRLRVQDGRGAVDYPSIPCLGRWNLIESDSREAKFVEVITDGTNRCASNSNVTIQKIKDSQISCMYTYTGSSVVIATAILTKNEASLGKR
;
A
#
# COMPACT_ATOMS: atom_id res chain seq x y z
N MET A 1 -39.48 6.17 39.65
CA MET A 1 -39.18 4.95 38.87
C MET A 1 -39.48 5.26 37.42
N THR A 2 -38.45 5.54 36.62
CA THR A 2 -38.56 5.84 35.19
C THR A 2 -38.55 4.53 34.39
N PRO A 3 -39.44 4.33 33.40
CA PRO A 3 -39.39 3.13 32.57
C PRO A 3 -38.21 3.22 31.60
N ALA A 4 -37.49 2.10 31.44
CA ALA A 4 -36.41 1.96 30.49
C ALA A 4 -36.94 1.97 29.06
N LEU A 5 -36.37 2.83 28.20
CA LEU A 5 -36.62 2.85 26.77
C LEU A 5 -36.02 1.60 26.11
N ALA A 6 -36.82 0.89 25.32
CA ALA A 6 -36.36 -0.24 24.53
C ALA A 6 -35.37 0.20 23.43
N PRO A 7 -34.34 -0.61 23.12
CA PRO A 7 -33.39 -0.29 22.06
C PRO A 7 -34.05 -0.35 20.66
N PRO A 8 -33.58 0.46 19.70
CA PRO A 8 -34.13 0.49 18.34
C PRO A 8 -33.86 -0.83 17.60
N SER A 9 -34.91 -1.40 17.00
CA SER A 9 -34.82 -2.56 16.12
C SER A 9 -34.31 -2.16 14.74
N PHE A 10 -33.21 -2.78 14.29
CA PHE A 10 -32.69 -2.62 12.93
C PHE A 10 -33.57 -3.37 11.90
N PRO A 11 -33.82 -2.81 10.70
CA PRO A 11 -34.55 -3.51 9.66
C PRO A 11 -33.73 -4.70 9.12
N GLN A 12 -34.33 -5.88 9.08
CA GLN A 12 -33.75 -7.09 8.46
C GLN A 12 -33.58 -6.90 6.95
N ALA A 13 -32.38 -7.22 6.44
CA ALA A 13 -32.08 -7.24 5.02
C ALA A 13 -32.94 -8.28 4.29
N ARG A 14 -33.70 -7.82 3.28
CA ARG A 14 -34.51 -8.66 2.39
C ARG A 14 -33.56 -9.46 1.50
N GLN A 15 -33.39 -10.76 1.75
CA GLN A 15 -32.70 -11.65 0.81
C GLN A 15 -33.54 -11.80 -0.47
N GLY A 16 -33.15 -11.08 -1.51
CA GLY A 16 -33.68 -11.29 -2.86
C GLY A 16 -33.11 -12.59 -3.42
N GLN A 17 -33.98 -13.56 -3.71
CA GLN A 17 -33.61 -14.77 -4.44
C GLN A 17 -33.21 -14.42 -5.87
N LEU A 18 -31.92 -14.59 -6.20
CA LEU A 18 -31.46 -14.58 -7.59
C LEU A 18 -31.78 -15.95 -8.21
N LYS A 19 -32.84 -16.01 -9.02
CA LYS A 19 -33.11 -17.18 -9.88
C LYS A 19 -32.03 -17.24 -10.97
N ALA A 20 -31.12 -18.21 -10.86
CA ALA A 20 -30.24 -18.57 -11.95
C ALA A 20 -31.06 -19.13 -13.12
N ARG A 21 -31.09 -18.43 -14.25
CA ARG A 21 -31.54 -19.00 -15.53
C ARG A 21 -30.33 -19.63 -16.22
N LEU A 22 -30.30 -20.95 -16.16
CA LEU A 22 -29.40 -21.82 -16.90
C LEU A 22 -29.83 -21.77 -18.38
N GLY A 23 -29.06 -21.07 -19.22
CA GLY A 23 -29.20 -21.07 -20.68
C GLY A 23 -27.89 -21.55 -21.27
N GLY A 24 -27.92 -22.74 -21.88
CA GLY A 24 -26.76 -23.36 -22.49
C GLY A 24 -26.26 -22.64 -23.74
N ILE A 25 -25.24 -23.26 -24.35
CA ILE A 25 -24.53 -22.91 -25.59
C ILE A 25 -23.26 -22.07 -25.34
N HIS A 26 -22.10 -22.75 -25.19
CA HIS A 26 -20.80 -22.38 -25.82
C HIS A 26 -19.64 -23.31 -25.38
N TRP A 27 -19.78 -24.65 -25.46
CA TRP A 27 -18.64 -25.57 -25.20
C TRP A 27 -17.67 -25.75 -26.39
N ILE A 28 -17.88 -25.07 -27.52
CA ILE A 28 -17.11 -25.31 -28.74
C ILE A 28 -15.87 -24.39 -28.91
N VAL A 29 -15.72 -23.33 -28.10
CA VAL A 29 -14.59 -22.38 -28.27
C VAL A 29 -13.36 -22.71 -27.41
N ILE A 30 -13.47 -23.66 -26.47
CA ILE A 30 -12.39 -23.98 -25.53
C ILE A 30 -11.24 -24.77 -26.18
N SER A 31 -11.46 -25.40 -27.33
CA SER A 31 -10.40 -26.18 -28.00
C SER A 31 -9.38 -25.32 -28.77
N GLY A 32 -9.76 -24.11 -29.21
CA GLY A 32 -8.87 -23.24 -30.00
C GLY A 32 -7.93 -22.39 -29.14
N THR A 33 -8.37 -21.98 -27.95
CA THR A 33 -7.57 -21.14 -27.03
C THR A 33 -6.47 -21.92 -26.31
N LEU A 34 -6.66 -23.23 -26.08
CA LEU A 34 -5.66 -24.08 -25.44
C LEU A 34 -4.39 -24.24 -26.30
N ALA A 35 -4.51 -24.31 -27.63
CA ALA A 35 -3.37 -24.46 -28.53
C ALA A 35 -2.50 -23.20 -28.62
N ILE A 36 -3.10 -22.01 -28.58
CA ILE A 36 -2.36 -20.73 -28.64
C ILE A 36 -1.55 -20.51 -27.35
N ILE A 37 -2.09 -20.91 -26.20
CA ILE A 37 -1.38 -20.79 -24.91
C ILE A 37 -0.13 -21.68 -24.88
N ILE A 38 -0.21 -22.90 -25.42
CA ILE A 38 0.94 -23.84 -25.44
C ILE A 38 2.07 -23.35 -26.36
N VAL A 39 1.75 -22.86 -27.57
CA VAL A 39 2.78 -22.31 -28.48
C VAL A 39 3.40 -21.03 -27.94
N GLY A 40 2.61 -20.16 -27.29
CA GLY A 40 3.11 -18.96 -26.61
C GLY A 40 4.02 -19.28 -25.42
N PHE A 41 3.72 -20.33 -24.65
CA PHE A 41 4.55 -20.72 -23.50
C PHE A 41 5.87 -21.36 -23.92
N VAL A 42 5.87 -22.20 -24.97
CA VAL A 42 7.09 -22.83 -25.51
C VAL A 42 8.03 -21.80 -26.15
N THR A 43 7.50 -20.79 -26.85
CA THR A 43 8.31 -19.71 -27.42
C THR A 43 8.86 -18.75 -26.36
N LEU A 44 8.09 -18.47 -25.29
CA LEU A 44 8.54 -17.63 -24.18
C LEU A 44 9.63 -18.31 -23.32
N LEU A 45 9.49 -19.60 -23.01
CA LEU A 45 10.52 -20.35 -22.27
C LEU A 45 11.82 -20.51 -23.07
N GLY A 46 11.73 -20.75 -24.38
CA GLY A 46 12.89 -20.81 -25.28
C GLY A 46 13.65 -19.48 -25.37
N TYR A 47 12.93 -18.35 -25.36
CA TYR A 47 13.54 -17.02 -25.39
C TYR A 47 14.28 -16.67 -24.09
N ILE A 48 13.78 -17.12 -22.94
CA ILE A 48 14.42 -16.91 -21.63
C ILE A 48 15.70 -17.76 -21.50
N ALA A 49 15.69 -19.01 -21.99
CA ALA A 49 16.87 -19.88 -21.95
C ALA A 49 18.04 -19.37 -22.81
N LEU A 50 17.77 -18.67 -23.92
CA LEU A 50 18.82 -18.06 -24.75
C LEU A 50 19.49 -16.82 -24.13
N ARG A 51 18.92 -16.24 -23.05
CA ARG A 51 19.53 -15.12 -22.31
C ARG A 51 20.28 -15.56 -21.04
N VAL A 52 20.18 -16.83 -20.64
CA VAL A 52 20.85 -17.39 -19.45
C VAL A 52 22.00 -18.31 -19.89
N SER A 53 22.92 -17.77 -20.69
CA SER A 53 24.24 -18.38 -20.88
C SER A 53 25.31 -17.30 -21.02
N SER A 54 25.40 -16.45 -20.00
CA SER A 54 26.62 -15.74 -19.68
C SER A 54 27.25 -16.44 -18.47
N LYS A 55 28.08 -17.44 -18.77
CA LYS A 55 28.96 -18.10 -17.82
C LYS A 55 29.82 -17.03 -17.12
N PRO A 56 29.85 -16.91 -15.78
CA PRO A 56 30.76 -15.99 -15.11
C PRO A 56 32.18 -16.55 -15.22
N THR A 57 32.96 -16.03 -16.16
CA THR A 57 34.40 -16.26 -16.19
C THR A 57 35.02 -15.45 -15.06
N ALA A 58 35.38 -16.12 -13.97
CA ALA A 58 36.25 -15.53 -12.95
C ALA A 58 37.62 -15.21 -13.60
N GLN A 59 37.89 -13.92 -13.81
CA GLN A 59 39.22 -13.43 -14.16
C GLN A 59 39.92 -12.96 -12.88
N PRO A 60 41.22 -13.24 -12.72
CA PRO A 60 41.94 -12.98 -11.48
C PRO A 60 42.19 -11.48 -11.28
N LEU A 61 42.22 -11.11 -10.00
CA LEU A 61 42.45 -9.78 -9.46
C LEU A 61 43.73 -9.15 -10.04
N SER A 62 43.58 -8.09 -10.83
CA SER A 62 44.67 -7.13 -11.09
C SER A 62 44.10 -5.71 -10.94
N VAL A 63 44.63 -4.99 -9.95
CA VAL A 63 44.23 -3.64 -9.56
C VAL A 63 44.99 -2.64 -10.42
N PRO A 64 44.31 -1.73 -11.15
CA PRO A 64 44.88 -0.46 -11.55
C PRO A 64 44.33 0.67 -10.65
N PRO A 65 45.13 1.67 -10.28
CA PRO A 65 44.64 2.79 -9.48
C PRO A 65 43.96 3.84 -10.38
N THR A 66 42.99 4.53 -9.77
CA THR A 66 42.59 5.91 -10.11
C THR A 66 41.65 6.09 -11.30
N ASN A 67 40.36 6.31 -11.01
CA ASN A 67 39.73 7.64 -11.14
C ASN A 67 38.27 7.58 -10.68
N SER A 68 38.02 8.16 -9.50
CA SER A 68 36.68 8.43 -8.96
C SER A 68 35.93 9.36 -9.90
N ASN A 69 34.96 8.84 -10.64
CA ASN A 69 33.81 9.56 -11.20
C ASN A 69 32.80 8.53 -11.71
N VAL A 70 32.26 7.72 -10.79
CA VAL A 70 31.08 6.89 -11.07
C VAL A 70 29.91 7.51 -10.33
N ALA A 71 28.87 7.80 -11.11
CA ALA A 71 27.66 8.51 -10.75
C ALA A 71 27.13 8.17 -9.36
N THR A 72 26.86 9.23 -8.61
CA THR A 72 26.22 9.25 -7.30
C THR A 72 25.04 8.28 -7.22
N ASN A 73 25.18 7.33 -6.30
CA ASN A 73 24.15 6.48 -5.72
C ASN A 73 22.78 7.15 -5.71
N THR A 74 21.76 6.44 -6.20
CA THR A 74 20.35 6.74 -5.95
C THR A 74 20.14 6.79 -4.45
N ASN A 75 20.04 8.00 -3.92
CA ASN A 75 20.00 8.33 -2.51
C ASN A 75 18.64 7.92 -1.93
N ARG A 76 18.46 6.63 -1.64
CA ARG A 76 17.30 6.14 -0.88
C ARG A 76 17.47 6.61 0.56
N ASN A 77 17.00 7.83 0.83
CA ASN A 77 17.00 8.39 2.16
C ASN A 77 16.09 7.50 3.04
N THR A 78 16.68 6.89 4.07
CA THR A 78 15.95 6.07 5.05
C THR A 78 15.40 6.93 6.19
N GLU A 79 15.74 8.22 6.19
CA GLU A 79 15.19 9.24 7.08
C GLU A 79 14.01 9.93 6.41
N SER A 80 12.96 10.22 7.18
CA SER A 80 11.83 11.00 6.66
C SER A 80 12.26 12.43 6.33
N PRO A 81 11.69 13.01 5.27
CA PRO A 81 11.98 14.40 4.93
C PRO A 81 11.34 15.34 5.95
N GLU A 82 11.98 16.47 6.22
CA GLU A 82 11.56 17.46 7.24
C GLU A 82 10.09 17.88 7.08
N TRP A 83 9.60 17.99 5.83
CA TRP A 83 8.22 18.37 5.56
C TRP A 83 7.20 17.37 6.13
N LEU A 84 7.58 16.10 6.28
CA LEU A 84 6.71 15.02 6.75
C LEU A 84 6.81 14.80 8.27
N GLU A 85 7.89 15.25 8.90
CA GLU A 85 8.10 15.12 10.34
C GLU A 85 6.97 15.76 11.16
N GLY A 86 6.54 15.06 12.22
CA GLY A 86 5.56 15.58 13.19
C GLY A 86 4.30 14.73 13.34
N VAL A 87 3.27 15.34 13.94
CA VAL A 87 1.98 14.72 14.22
C VAL A 87 0.95 15.20 13.21
N TRP A 88 0.17 14.27 12.68
CA TRP A 88 -0.82 14.47 11.64
C TRP A 88 -2.13 13.80 12.05
N GLU A 89 -3.26 14.44 11.75
CA GLU A 89 -4.57 13.85 11.98
C GLU A 89 -5.52 14.18 10.83
N GLY A 90 -6.42 13.25 10.52
CA GLY A 90 -7.40 13.45 9.46
C GLY A 90 -8.32 12.28 9.27
N ARG A 91 -8.96 12.22 8.09
CA ARG A 91 -9.97 11.22 7.76
C ARG A 91 -9.59 10.45 6.50
N GLY A 92 -9.72 9.13 6.59
CA GLY A 92 -9.62 8.20 5.46
C GLY A 92 -10.98 7.74 4.95
N TYR A 93 -11.02 7.30 3.70
CA TYR A 93 -12.17 6.69 3.03
C TYR A 93 -11.75 5.43 2.27
N GLN A 94 -12.42 4.28 2.49
CA GLN A 94 -12.21 3.03 1.73
C GLN A 94 -13.26 2.95 0.65
N SER A 95 -12.81 2.73 -0.58
CA SER A 95 -13.70 2.59 -1.72
C SER A 95 -14.46 1.24 -1.73
N ASP A 96 -13.81 0.16 -1.29
CA ASP A 96 -14.36 -1.20 -1.31
C ASP A 96 -15.46 -1.41 -0.26
N THR A 97 -15.29 -0.89 0.95
CA THR A 97 -16.25 -1.00 2.07
C THR A 97 -17.14 0.23 2.21
N LYS A 98 -16.82 1.34 1.51
CA LYS A 98 -17.53 2.63 1.59
C LYS A 98 -17.56 3.20 3.02
N THR A 99 -16.49 2.97 3.77
CA THR A 99 -16.38 3.41 5.17
C THR A 99 -15.42 4.59 5.31
N ASN A 100 -15.56 5.32 6.42
CA ASN A 100 -14.62 6.38 6.80
C ASN A 100 -14.02 6.06 8.16
N TRP A 101 -12.77 6.44 8.38
CA TRP A 101 -12.09 6.32 9.68
C TRP A 101 -11.20 7.53 9.94
N ILE A 102 -10.88 7.73 11.21
CA ILE A 102 -9.88 8.70 11.62
C ILE A 102 -8.50 8.06 11.54
N VAL A 103 -7.51 8.85 11.11
CA VAL A 103 -6.10 8.48 11.07
C VAL A 103 -5.34 9.47 11.93
N ARG A 104 -4.56 8.95 12.87
CA ARG A 104 -3.59 9.72 13.66
C ARG A 104 -2.21 9.16 13.38
N LEU A 105 -1.34 9.97 12.82
CA LEU A 105 -0.01 9.57 12.40
C LEU A 105 1.02 10.44 13.10
N ARG A 106 2.03 9.81 13.70
CA ARG A 106 3.24 10.48 14.16
C ARG A 106 4.42 9.97 13.35
N VAL A 107 5.04 10.84 12.56
CA VAL A 107 6.27 10.53 11.83
C VAL A 107 7.46 11.07 12.61
N GLN A 108 8.47 10.21 12.80
CA GLN A 108 9.74 10.53 13.42
C GLN A 108 10.83 9.59 12.90
N ASP A 109 11.94 10.14 12.42
CA ASP A 109 13.17 9.40 12.05
C ASP A 109 12.91 8.22 11.08
N GLY A 110 12.11 8.46 10.03
CA GLY A 110 11.75 7.48 9.01
C GLY A 110 10.67 6.47 9.45
N ARG A 111 10.08 6.65 10.64
CA ARG A 111 9.07 5.74 11.20
C ARG A 111 7.77 6.49 11.44
N GLY A 112 6.67 5.93 10.97
CA GLY A 112 5.33 6.37 11.33
C GLY A 112 4.72 5.47 12.41
N ALA A 113 4.27 6.03 13.52
CA ALA A 113 3.33 5.36 14.42
C ALA A 113 1.91 5.80 14.04
N VAL A 114 1.04 4.86 13.68
CA VAL A 114 -0.33 5.15 13.25
C VAL A 114 -1.34 4.55 14.21
N ASP A 115 -2.37 5.33 14.53
CA ASP A 115 -3.55 4.96 15.30
C ASP A 115 -4.80 5.22 14.45
N TYR A 116 -5.67 4.23 14.37
CA TYR A 116 -6.97 4.30 13.72
C TYR A 116 -8.09 4.20 14.77
N PRO A 117 -8.40 5.27 15.53
CA PRO A 117 -9.26 5.16 16.71
C PRO A 117 -10.70 4.78 16.38
N SER A 118 -11.17 5.05 15.15
CA SER A 118 -12.51 4.67 14.68
C SER A 118 -12.64 3.17 14.38
N ILE A 119 -11.51 2.52 14.09
CA ILE A 119 -11.40 1.10 13.77
C ILE A 119 -10.20 0.56 14.57
N PRO A 120 -10.40 0.18 15.85
CA PRO A 120 -9.36 0.12 16.88
C PRO A 120 -8.18 -0.78 16.50
N CYS A 121 -7.23 -0.16 15.80
CA CYS A 121 -6.06 -0.76 15.21
C CYS A 121 -4.89 0.21 15.35
N LEU A 122 -3.73 -0.36 15.64
CA LEU A 122 -2.47 0.36 15.73
C LEU A 122 -1.53 -0.22 14.70
N GLY A 123 -0.69 0.63 14.12
CA GLY A 123 0.27 0.20 13.11
C GLY A 123 1.59 0.96 13.17
N ARG A 124 2.54 0.43 12.42
CA ARG A 124 3.83 1.05 12.14
C ARG A 124 4.02 1.19 10.64
N TRP A 125 4.41 2.37 10.20
CA TRP A 125 4.79 2.66 8.82
C TRP A 125 6.31 2.73 8.75
N ASN A 126 6.91 1.90 7.92
CA ASN A 126 8.35 1.86 7.70
C ASN A 126 8.66 2.51 6.36
N LEU A 127 9.46 3.58 6.35
CA LEU A 127 9.81 4.31 5.14
C LEU A 127 10.60 3.40 4.18
N ILE A 128 10.22 3.43 2.91
CA ILE A 128 10.88 2.73 1.80
C ILE A 128 11.77 3.71 1.04
N GLU A 129 11.19 4.85 0.66
CA GLU A 129 11.85 5.92 -0.08
C GLU A 129 11.04 7.22 0.06
N SER A 130 11.72 8.34 -0.14
CA SER A 130 11.09 9.66 -0.14
C SER A 130 11.87 10.65 -0.98
N ASP A 131 11.19 11.72 -1.37
CA ASP A 131 11.76 12.90 -1.97
C ASP A 131 11.15 14.20 -1.38
N SER A 132 11.32 15.32 -2.08
CA SER A 132 10.83 16.64 -1.66
C SER A 132 9.30 16.77 -1.56
N ARG A 133 8.52 15.84 -2.14
CA ARG A 133 7.06 15.91 -2.26
C ARG A 133 6.35 14.57 -2.03
N GLU A 134 7.03 13.44 -2.14
CA GLU A 134 6.45 12.12 -1.95
C GLU A 134 7.23 11.28 -0.93
N ALA A 135 6.55 10.41 -0.20
CA ALA A 135 7.16 9.40 0.65
C ALA A 135 6.36 8.10 0.60
N LYS A 136 7.04 6.95 0.50
CA LYS A 136 6.42 5.63 0.42
C LYS A 136 6.76 4.80 1.64
N PHE A 137 5.75 4.14 2.19
CA PHE A 137 5.87 3.32 3.39
C PHE A 137 5.27 1.93 3.17
N VAL A 138 5.77 0.95 3.93
CA VAL A 138 5.04 -0.29 4.21
C VAL A 138 4.40 -0.17 5.59
N GLU A 139 3.10 -0.42 5.66
CA GLU A 139 2.36 -0.52 6.92
C GLU A 139 2.38 -1.95 7.47
N VAL A 140 2.63 -2.05 8.77
CA VAL A 140 2.44 -3.28 9.56
C VAL A 140 1.47 -2.98 10.71
N ILE A 141 0.34 -3.67 10.75
CA ILE A 141 -0.61 -3.57 11.86
C ILE A 141 -0.06 -4.34 13.06
N THR A 142 0.10 -3.63 14.19
CA THR A 142 0.65 -4.18 15.44
C THR A 142 -0.41 -4.53 16.47
N ASP A 143 -1.60 -3.95 16.37
CA ASP A 143 -2.78 -4.31 17.18
C ASP A 143 -4.05 -4.25 16.33
N GLY A 144 -5.00 -5.14 16.58
CA GLY A 144 -6.22 -5.28 15.78
C GLY A 144 -6.04 -6.06 14.47
N THR A 145 -5.03 -6.94 14.37
CA THR A 145 -4.69 -7.74 13.17
C THR A 145 -5.80 -8.69 12.70
N ASN A 146 -6.75 -9.02 13.56
CA ASN A 146 -7.94 -9.81 13.21
C ASN A 146 -9.07 -8.98 12.58
N ARG A 147 -8.93 -7.65 12.53
CA ARG A 147 -9.94 -6.70 12.05
C ARG A 147 -9.42 -5.81 10.93
N CYS A 148 -8.14 -5.48 10.97
CA CYS A 148 -7.48 -4.63 9.99
C CYS A 148 -6.57 -5.44 9.09
N ALA A 149 -6.59 -5.13 7.79
CA ALA A 149 -5.62 -5.65 6.85
C ALA A 149 -4.22 -5.13 7.21
N SER A 150 -3.23 -6.02 7.20
CA SER A 150 -1.82 -5.65 7.36
C SER A 150 -1.10 -5.66 6.01
N ASN A 151 0.09 -5.07 5.97
CA ASN A 151 0.99 -5.06 4.81
C ASN A 151 0.38 -4.29 3.64
N SER A 152 -0.14 -3.10 3.92
CA SER A 152 -0.53 -2.14 2.91
C SER A 152 0.69 -1.31 2.51
N ASN A 153 0.80 -0.96 1.23
CA ASN A 153 1.70 0.12 0.81
C ASN A 153 0.97 1.44 1.00
N VAL A 154 1.69 2.44 1.53
CA VAL A 154 1.16 3.79 1.71
C VAL A 154 2.03 4.77 0.97
N THR A 155 1.45 5.51 0.03
CA THR A 155 2.10 6.65 -0.63
C THR A 155 1.56 7.94 -0.05
N ILE A 156 2.44 8.78 0.46
CA ILE A 156 2.12 10.11 0.98
C ILE A 156 2.55 11.16 -0.04
N GLN A 157 1.66 12.09 -0.38
CA GLN A 157 2.00 13.26 -1.19
C GLN A 157 1.82 14.55 -0.38
N LYS A 158 2.81 15.43 -0.46
CA LYS A 158 2.76 16.77 0.12
C LYS A 158 1.83 17.65 -0.71
N ILE A 159 0.73 18.11 -0.10
CA ILE A 159 -0.16 19.11 -0.71
C ILE A 159 0.37 20.51 -0.39
N LYS A 160 0.70 20.75 0.88
CA LYS A 160 1.33 21.96 1.43
C LYS A 160 1.97 21.62 2.78
N ASP A 161 2.68 22.55 3.41
CA ASP A 161 3.43 22.26 4.66
C ASP A 161 2.58 21.69 5.80
N SER A 162 1.30 22.10 5.87
CA SER A 162 0.36 21.65 6.90
C SER A 162 -0.64 20.58 6.41
N GLN A 163 -0.51 20.05 5.20
CA GLN A 163 -1.47 19.07 4.67
C GLN A 163 -0.82 18.04 3.73
N ILE A 164 -1.17 16.78 3.95
CA ILE A 164 -0.71 15.64 3.15
C ILE A 164 -1.90 14.79 2.70
N SER A 165 -1.77 14.13 1.56
CA SER A 165 -2.64 13.02 1.16
C SER A 165 -1.92 11.70 1.38
N CYS A 166 -2.67 10.68 1.77
CA CYS A 166 -2.19 9.30 1.86
C CYS A 166 -3.03 8.43 0.93
N MET A 167 -2.38 7.55 0.17
CA MET A 167 -3.01 6.59 -0.73
C MET A 167 -2.58 5.19 -0.30
N TYR A 168 -3.54 4.29 -0.16
CA TYR A 168 -3.30 2.92 0.33
C TYR A 168 -3.53 1.93 -0.81
N THR A 169 -2.63 0.96 -0.95
CA THR A 169 -2.81 -0.24 -1.78
C THR A 169 -2.48 -1.48 -0.98
N TYR A 170 -3.06 -2.63 -1.33
CA TYR A 170 -2.58 -3.91 -0.80
C TYR A 170 -1.18 -4.24 -1.36
N THR A 171 -0.37 -4.98 -0.60
CA THR A 171 0.90 -5.52 -1.12
C THR A 171 0.69 -6.27 -2.42
N GLY A 172 1.51 -5.98 -3.43
CA GLY A 172 1.43 -6.60 -4.76
C GLY A 172 0.33 -6.04 -5.67
N SER A 173 -0.45 -5.05 -5.21
CA SER A 173 -1.47 -4.37 -6.00
C SER A 173 -1.11 -2.90 -6.26
N SER A 174 -1.46 -2.42 -7.46
CA SER A 174 -1.42 -1.00 -7.82
C SER A 174 -2.78 -0.30 -7.64
N VAL A 175 -3.82 -1.04 -7.26
CA VAL A 175 -5.17 -0.49 -7.07
C VAL A 175 -5.25 0.24 -5.74
N VAL A 176 -5.61 1.51 -5.79
CA VAL A 176 -5.85 2.35 -4.62
C VAL A 176 -7.18 1.97 -3.99
N ILE A 177 -7.13 1.46 -2.76
CA ILE A 177 -8.30 0.98 -2.00
C ILE A 177 -8.79 2.02 -1.00
N ALA A 178 -7.92 2.93 -0.58
CA ALA A 178 -8.27 4.00 0.33
C ALA A 178 -7.45 5.25 0.08
N THR A 179 -8.02 6.39 0.47
CA THR A 179 -7.30 7.65 0.54
C THR A 179 -7.57 8.34 1.87
N ALA A 180 -6.63 9.14 2.36
CA ALA A 180 -6.81 9.99 3.52
C ALA A 180 -6.22 11.38 3.27
N ILE A 181 -6.80 12.40 3.89
CA ILE A 181 -6.23 13.75 3.95
C ILE A 181 -5.92 14.06 5.40
N LEU A 182 -4.65 14.32 5.71
CA LEU A 182 -4.19 14.61 7.07
C LEU A 182 -3.69 16.04 7.15
N THR A 183 -3.94 16.68 8.29
CA THR A 183 -3.49 18.03 8.61
C THR A 183 -2.51 17.96 9.77
N LYS A 184 -1.46 18.79 9.71
CA LYS A 184 -0.42 18.83 10.72
C LYS A 184 -0.99 19.39 12.03
N ASN A 185 -0.71 18.72 13.14
CA ASN A 185 -1.06 19.18 14.47
C ASN A 185 0.08 20.02 15.05
N GLU A 186 0.03 21.33 14.78
CA GLU A 186 1.04 22.31 15.17
C GLU A 186 1.22 22.44 16.69
N ALA A 187 0.24 22.03 17.51
CA ALA A 187 0.36 22.06 18.97
C ALA A 187 1.44 21.12 19.51
N SER A 188 1.93 20.18 18.68
CA SER A 188 2.98 19.23 19.03
C SER A 188 4.41 19.73 18.79
N LEU A 189 4.59 20.87 18.12
CA LEU A 189 5.91 21.44 17.74
C LEU A 189 6.46 22.47 18.75
N GLY A 190 5.67 22.89 19.74
CA GLY A 190 5.99 23.98 20.67
C GLY A 190 6.78 23.61 21.94
N LYS A 191 7.50 22.49 21.97
CA LYS A 191 8.43 22.16 23.08
C LYS A 191 9.80 21.81 22.53
N ARG A 192 10.60 22.83 22.24
CA ARG A 192 12.06 22.76 22.22
C ARG A 192 12.61 23.97 22.97
#